data_AF-G0M9W7-F1
#
_entry.id   AF-G0M9W7-F1
#
_cell.length_a   1.000
_cell.length_b   1.000
_cell.length_c   1.000
_cell.angle_alpha   90.00
_cell.angle_beta   90.00
_cell.angle_gamma   90.00
#
_symmetry.space_group_name_H-M   'P 1'
#
loop_
_entity.id
_entity.type
_entity.pdbx_description
1 polymer ?
#
loop_
_entity_poly.entity_id
_entity_poly.type
_entity_poly.pdbx_seq_one_letter_code
_entity_poly.pdbx_strand_id
1 'polypeptide(L)'
;MDATGLLGPNCESEEEKLKLTKCTTLLVDYSKKVSILNATDIKLNDTKLTGFITLCKKTMICLEPTCLSEAVKDSIYVSCLSAEIKNTEFFSCVTKISEEKPDLSSYDCLKPEDYASGVIETSVLESKPECLKTVLEGFCGEEAANNFDENVSKLLSVSMLAVEIKARLNGTSTE
;
A
#
# COMPACT_ATOMS: atom_id res chain seq x y z
N MET A 1 -25.64 5.00 -7.65
CA MET A 1 -24.47 4.10 -7.60
C MET A 1 -25.04 2.72 -7.42
N ASP A 2 -24.98 1.90 -8.47
CA ASP A 2 -25.54 0.56 -8.45
C ASP A 2 -24.69 -0.33 -7.53
N ALA A 3 -25.30 -0.99 -6.55
CA ALA A 3 -24.59 -1.70 -5.48
C ALA A 3 -24.02 -3.07 -5.92
N THR A 4 -24.21 -3.42 -7.19
CA THR A 4 -23.92 -4.71 -7.82
C THR A 4 -22.44 -5.08 -7.88
N GLY A 5 -21.51 -4.15 -7.62
CA GLY A 5 -20.06 -4.43 -7.53
C GLY A 5 -19.46 -4.50 -6.11
N LEU A 6 -20.22 -4.09 -5.09
CA LEU A 6 -19.72 -4.01 -3.70
C LEU A 6 -19.85 -5.35 -2.95
N LEU A 7 -20.87 -6.12 -3.29
CA LEU A 7 -21.23 -7.36 -2.62
C LEU A 7 -20.73 -8.56 -3.44
N GLY A 8 -20.18 -9.57 -2.77
CA GLY A 8 -19.83 -10.83 -3.40
C GLY A 8 -21.07 -11.68 -3.73
N PRO A 9 -20.90 -12.77 -4.50
CA PRO A 9 -22.00 -13.60 -4.99
C PRO A 9 -22.87 -14.26 -3.91
N ASN A 10 -22.41 -14.28 -2.66
CA ASN A 10 -23.07 -14.96 -1.53
C ASN A 10 -23.72 -13.98 -0.52
N CYS A 11 -23.85 -12.70 -0.85
CA CYS A 11 -24.23 -11.65 0.11
C CYS A 11 -25.75 -11.46 0.28
N GLU A 12 -26.55 -12.48 -0.05
CA GLU A 12 -28.02 -12.38 -0.06
C GLU A 12 -28.67 -12.78 1.26
N SER A 13 -27.99 -13.63 2.05
CA SER A 13 -28.54 -14.15 3.31
C SER A 13 -28.53 -13.08 4.42
N GLU A 14 -29.52 -13.13 5.31
CA GLU A 14 -29.61 -12.21 6.45
C GLU A 14 -28.44 -12.37 7.42
N GLU A 15 -27.88 -13.58 7.54
CA GLU A 15 -26.67 -13.81 8.35
C GLU A 15 -25.46 -13.06 7.78
N GLU A 16 -25.27 -13.11 6.47
CA GLU A 16 -24.18 -12.43 5.77
C GLU A 16 -24.32 -10.91 5.82
N LYS A 17 -25.55 -10.39 5.62
CA LYS A 17 -25.85 -8.97 5.80
C LYS A 17 -25.60 -8.51 7.24
N LEU A 18 -25.90 -9.34 8.24
CA LEU A 18 -25.65 -9.03 9.65
C LEU A 18 -24.14 -8.95 9.94
N LYS A 19 -23.31 -9.82 9.36
CA LYS A 19 -21.84 -9.75 9.48
C LYS A 19 -21.33 -8.42 8.93
N LEU A 20 -21.77 -8.02 7.73
CA LEU A 20 -21.40 -6.73 7.14
C LEU A 20 -21.87 -5.54 7.99
N THR A 21 -23.11 -5.60 8.49
CA THR A 21 -23.71 -4.53 9.32
C THR A 21 -22.89 -4.26 10.59
N LYS A 22 -22.29 -5.29 11.20
CA LYS A 22 -21.41 -5.14 12.36
C LYS A 22 -20.13 -4.35 12.05
N CYS A 23 -19.72 -4.30 10.78
CA CYS A 23 -18.53 -3.58 10.33
C CYS A 23 -18.82 -2.15 9.84
N THR A 24 -20.08 -1.74 9.71
CA THR A 24 -20.46 -0.45 9.14
C THR A 24 -19.75 0.73 9.80
N THR A 25 -19.67 0.77 11.13
CA THR A 25 -18.98 1.86 11.84
C THR A 25 -17.50 1.94 11.47
N LEU A 26 -16.82 0.78 11.40
CA LEU A 26 -15.40 0.72 11.01
C LEU A 26 -15.20 1.18 9.56
N LEU A 27 -16.08 0.76 8.64
CA LEU A 27 -16.05 1.20 7.24
C LEU A 27 -16.28 2.71 7.08
N VAL A 28 -17.21 3.29 7.84
CA VAL A 28 -17.46 4.74 7.85
C VAL A 28 -16.23 5.51 8.35
N ASP A 29 -15.63 5.05 9.45
CA ASP A 29 -14.43 5.69 10.00
C ASP A 29 -13.24 5.54 9.05
N TYR A 30 -13.11 4.38 8.41
CA TYR A 30 -12.08 4.10 7.41
C TYR A 30 -12.22 5.07 6.23
N SER A 31 -13.43 5.17 5.65
CA SER A 31 -13.72 6.06 4.52
C SER A 31 -13.41 7.52 4.82
N LYS A 32 -13.65 7.98 6.06
CA LYS A 32 -13.31 9.35 6.48
C LYS A 32 -11.81 9.59 6.61
N LYS A 33 -11.02 8.56 6.88
CA LYS A 33 -9.59 8.67 7.24
C LYS A 33 -8.65 8.27 6.12
N VAL A 34 -9.09 7.51 5.11
CA VAL A 34 -8.23 7.01 4.01
C VAL A 34 -7.51 8.12 3.23
N SER A 35 -8.06 9.33 3.20
CA SER A 35 -7.44 10.49 2.56
C SER A 35 -6.06 10.87 3.14
N ILE A 36 -5.74 10.39 4.35
CA ILE A 36 -4.42 10.56 4.98
C ILE A 36 -3.29 9.99 4.10
N LEU A 37 -3.59 8.99 3.26
CA LEU A 37 -2.62 8.42 2.34
C LEU A 37 -2.13 9.42 1.28
N ASN A 38 -2.96 10.42 0.95
CA ASN A 38 -2.64 11.45 -0.05
C ASN A 38 -1.89 12.66 0.54
N ALA A 39 -1.75 12.76 1.86
CA ALA A 39 -1.05 13.88 2.48
C ALA A 39 0.46 13.78 2.24
N THR A 40 1.08 14.88 1.80
CA THR A 40 2.50 14.93 1.43
C THR A 40 3.42 15.29 2.59
N ASP A 41 2.87 15.78 3.71
CA ASP A 41 3.59 16.30 4.87
C ASP A 41 3.57 15.34 6.08
N ILE A 42 3.12 14.11 5.88
CA ILE A 42 3.08 13.12 6.97
C ILE A 42 4.49 12.66 7.30
N LYS A 43 4.84 12.84 8.57
CA LYS A 43 6.09 12.37 9.14
C LYS A 43 5.95 10.94 9.64
N LEU A 44 7.09 10.27 9.77
CA LEU A 44 7.16 8.99 10.46
C LEU A 44 6.55 9.10 11.86
N ASN A 45 5.76 8.09 12.24
CA ASN A 45 5.06 8.00 13.52
C ASN A 45 4.04 9.12 13.77
N ASP A 46 3.55 9.77 12.72
CA ASP A 46 2.44 10.71 12.84
C ASP A 46 1.21 10.02 13.48
N THR A 47 0.59 10.69 14.45
CA THR A 47 -0.52 10.13 15.24
C THR A 47 -1.77 9.85 14.38
N LYS A 48 -1.99 10.60 13.30
CA LYS A 48 -3.09 10.36 12.37
C LYS A 48 -2.81 9.12 11.51
N LEU A 49 -1.58 8.95 11.03
CA LEU A 49 -1.19 7.78 10.25
C LEU A 49 -1.21 6.50 11.10
N THR A 50 -0.60 6.52 12.29
CA THR A 50 -0.64 5.37 13.23
C THR A 50 -2.05 5.04 13.70
N GLY A 51 -2.89 6.07 13.91
CA GLY A 51 -4.31 5.90 14.16
C GLY A 51 -5.06 5.23 13.00
N PHE A 52 -4.73 5.60 11.75
CA PHE A 52 -5.29 4.96 10.57
C PHE A 52 -4.81 3.51 10.41
N ILE A 53 -3.53 3.20 10.64
CA ILE A 53 -3.00 1.83 10.65
C ILE A 53 -3.76 0.96 11.67
N THR A 54 -4.03 1.49 12.86
CA THR A 54 -4.80 0.79 13.90
C THR A 54 -6.24 0.52 13.44
N LEU A 55 -6.87 1.50 12.81
CA LEU A 55 -8.22 1.35 12.24
C LEU A 55 -8.26 0.32 11.11
N CYS A 56 -7.23 0.30 10.27
CA CYS A 56 -7.03 -0.67 9.20
C CYS A 56 -7.06 -2.10 9.72
N LYS A 57 -6.28 -2.40 10.76
CA LYS A 57 -6.25 -3.74 11.39
C LYS A 57 -7.63 -4.16 11.88
N LYS A 58 -8.35 -3.28 12.58
CA LYS A 58 -9.72 -3.56 13.07
C LYS A 58 -10.70 -3.78 11.92
N THR A 59 -10.59 -2.97 10.88
CA THR A 59 -11.47 -3.03 9.70
C THR A 59 -11.25 -4.36 8.96
N MET A 60 -10.00 -4.72 8.66
CA MET A 60 -9.67 -5.97 7.97
C MET A 60 -10.16 -7.21 8.74
N ILE A 61 -9.94 -7.26 10.05
CA ILE A 61 -10.44 -8.35 10.90
C ILE A 61 -11.97 -8.44 10.84
N CYS A 62 -12.67 -7.31 10.85
CA CYS A 62 -14.13 -7.30 10.76
C CYS A 62 -14.63 -7.78 9.40
N LEU A 63 -13.96 -7.38 8.32
CA LEU A 63 -14.38 -7.67 6.95
C LEU A 63 -14.04 -9.07 6.47
N GLU A 64 -13.03 -9.73 7.05
CA GLU A 64 -12.61 -11.09 6.68
C GLU A 64 -13.81 -12.06 6.56
N PRO A 65 -14.67 -12.23 7.59
CA PRO A 65 -15.80 -13.16 7.53
C PRO A 65 -17.00 -12.64 6.73
N THR A 66 -16.92 -11.46 6.11
CA THR A 66 -18.06 -10.85 5.40
C THR A 66 -18.13 -11.29 3.94
N CYS A 67 -19.33 -11.19 3.39
CA CYS A 67 -19.63 -11.39 1.97
C CYS A 67 -19.23 -10.24 1.04
N LEU A 68 -18.40 -9.27 1.47
CA LEU A 68 -17.87 -8.25 0.54
C LEU A 68 -17.06 -8.90 -0.58
N SER A 69 -17.08 -8.29 -1.76
CA SER A 69 -16.28 -8.77 -2.88
C SER A 69 -14.79 -8.68 -2.55
N GLU A 70 -14.01 -9.65 -3.06
CA GLU A 70 -12.56 -9.64 -2.88
C GLU A 70 -11.93 -8.37 -3.44
N ALA A 71 -12.45 -7.81 -4.52
CA ALA A 71 -11.99 -6.51 -5.04
C ALA A 71 -12.09 -5.36 -4.02
N VAL A 72 -13.16 -5.35 -3.20
CA VAL A 72 -13.33 -4.34 -2.14
C VAL A 72 -12.39 -4.63 -0.98
N LYS A 73 -12.27 -5.89 -0.55
CA LYS A 73 -11.35 -6.29 0.52
C LYS A 73 -9.90 -6.00 0.13
N ASP A 74 -9.50 -6.33 -1.10
CA ASP A 74 -8.18 -6.06 -1.67
C ASP A 74 -7.91 -4.55 -1.73
N SER A 75 -8.89 -3.73 -2.12
CA SER A 75 -8.72 -2.26 -2.14
C SER A 75 -8.47 -1.68 -0.74
N ILE A 76 -9.17 -2.19 0.27
CA ILE A 76 -8.95 -1.80 1.68
C ILE A 76 -7.58 -2.30 2.14
N TYR A 77 -7.24 -3.56 1.84
CA TYR A 77 -5.96 -4.16 2.16
C TYR A 77 -4.77 -3.37 1.57
N VAL A 78 -4.84 -3.01 0.29
CA VAL A 78 -3.81 -2.19 -0.39
C VAL A 78 -3.64 -0.83 0.28
N SER A 79 -4.73 -0.18 0.67
CA SER A 79 -4.67 1.10 1.38
C SER A 79 -4.05 0.94 2.77
N CYS A 80 -4.33 -0.17 3.45
CA CYS A 80 -3.76 -0.49 4.75
C CYS A 80 -2.26 -0.81 4.68
N LEU A 81 -1.83 -1.62 3.69
CA LEU A 81 -0.41 -1.85 3.44
C LEU A 81 0.31 -0.56 3.06
N SER A 82 -0.29 0.28 2.22
CA SER A 82 0.26 1.59 1.87
C SER A 82 0.48 2.46 3.10
N ALA A 83 -0.44 2.43 4.07
CA ALA A 83 -0.29 3.15 5.34
C ALA A 83 0.88 2.62 6.17
N GLU A 84 1.03 1.30 6.26
CA GLU A 84 2.12 0.66 6.99
C GLU A 84 3.47 1.00 6.37
N ILE A 85 3.61 0.84 5.05
CA ILE A 85 4.83 1.16 4.31
C ILE A 85 5.17 2.65 4.46
N LYS A 86 4.19 3.55 4.32
CA LYS A 86 4.39 5.00 4.48
C LYS A 86 4.88 5.37 5.88
N ASN A 87 4.64 4.52 6.87
CA ASN A 87 5.17 4.67 8.23
C ASN A 87 6.47 3.88 8.45
N THR A 88 7.38 3.87 7.46
CA THR A 88 8.71 3.25 7.56
C THR A 88 9.82 4.19 7.10
N GLU A 89 11.01 4.02 7.68
CA GLU A 89 12.23 4.70 7.20
C GLU A 89 12.60 4.30 5.78
N PHE A 90 12.32 3.05 5.39
CA PHE A 90 12.46 2.56 4.02
C PHE A 90 11.71 3.45 3.01
N PHE A 91 10.41 3.67 3.21
CA PHE A 91 9.60 4.45 2.27
C PHE A 91 9.93 5.94 2.32
N SER A 92 10.23 6.45 3.52
CA SER A 92 10.75 7.81 3.70
C SER A 92 12.00 8.04 2.85
N CYS A 93 12.94 7.09 2.88
CA CYS A 93 14.17 7.18 2.11
C CYS A 93 13.94 7.07 0.59
N VAL A 94 13.13 6.10 0.14
CA VAL A 94 12.77 5.96 -1.29
C VAL A 94 12.13 7.26 -1.82
N THR A 95 11.23 7.87 -1.03
CA THR A 95 10.60 9.15 -1.37
C THR A 95 11.64 10.27 -1.44
N LYS A 96 12.53 10.35 -0.45
CA LYS A 96 13.61 11.35 -0.42
C LYS A 96 14.53 11.25 -1.64
N ILE A 97 14.92 10.04 -2.04
CA ILE A 97 15.71 9.82 -3.27
C ILE A 97 14.94 10.32 -4.50
N SER A 98 13.64 10.02 -4.60
CA SER A 98 12.78 10.50 -5.68
C SER A 98 12.65 12.02 -5.75
N GLU A 99 12.61 12.68 -4.59
CA GLU A 99 12.45 14.14 -4.48
C GLU A 99 13.75 14.89 -4.73
N GLU A 100 14.84 14.46 -4.08
CA GLU A 100 16.16 15.12 -4.15
C GLU A 100 16.92 14.75 -5.43
N LYS A 101 16.58 13.62 -6.05
CA LYS A 101 17.23 13.09 -7.26
C LYS A 101 18.76 13.08 -7.13
N PRO A 102 19.30 12.46 -6.06
CA PRO A 102 20.73 12.47 -5.83
C PRO A 102 21.47 11.75 -6.96
N ASP A 103 22.75 12.08 -7.12
CA ASP A 103 23.63 11.29 -7.98
C ASP A 103 23.92 9.94 -7.30
N LEU A 104 23.46 8.86 -7.91
CA LEU A 104 23.65 7.49 -7.44
C LEU A 104 24.78 6.76 -8.22
N SER A 105 25.55 7.47 -9.05
CA SER A 105 26.59 6.84 -9.88
C SER A 105 27.73 6.20 -9.09
N SER A 106 27.86 6.49 -7.79
CA SER A 106 28.83 5.84 -6.91
C SER A 106 28.45 4.40 -6.54
N TYR A 107 27.21 3.99 -6.80
CA TYR A 107 26.74 2.63 -6.56
C TYR A 107 26.81 1.83 -7.87
N ASP A 108 27.96 1.20 -8.13
CA ASP A 108 28.24 0.46 -9.38
C ASP A 108 27.22 -0.64 -9.74
N CYS A 109 26.42 -1.08 -8.77
CA CYS A 109 25.37 -2.07 -8.96
C CYS A 109 24.06 -1.49 -9.54
N LEU A 110 23.87 -0.16 -9.48
CA LEU A 110 22.79 0.56 -10.16
C LEU A 110 23.28 1.12 -11.49
N LYS A 111 22.42 1.04 -12.50
CA LYS A 111 22.60 1.70 -13.79
C LYS A 111 21.64 2.89 -13.87
N PRO A 112 21.91 3.90 -14.71
CA PRO A 112 21.02 5.07 -14.85
C PRO A 112 19.55 4.72 -15.13
N GLU A 113 19.29 3.63 -15.84
CA GLU A 113 17.93 3.12 -16.08
C GLU A 113 17.21 2.61 -14.83
N ASP A 114 17.94 2.18 -13.79
CA ASP A 114 17.37 1.66 -12.53
C ASP A 114 16.84 2.78 -11.62
N TYR A 115 17.26 4.02 -11.85
CA TYR A 115 16.85 5.21 -11.08
C TYR A 115 16.44 6.37 -12.00
N ALA A 116 15.81 6.04 -13.13
CA ALA A 116 15.46 7.01 -14.15
C ALA A 116 14.66 8.19 -13.57
N SER A 117 15.06 9.41 -13.91
CA SER A 117 14.46 10.65 -13.38
C SER A 117 14.52 10.81 -11.85
N GLY A 118 15.40 10.06 -11.17
CA GLY A 118 15.57 10.03 -9.72
C GLY A 118 14.65 9.05 -9.00
N VAL A 119 13.80 8.32 -9.72
CA VAL A 119 12.86 7.36 -9.14
C VAL A 119 13.47 5.97 -9.23
N ILE A 120 13.60 5.28 -8.09
CA ILE A 120 13.98 3.86 -8.09
C ILE A 120 12.88 3.06 -8.78
N GLU A 121 13.22 2.41 -9.89
CA GLU A 121 12.28 1.61 -10.65
C GLU A 121 11.82 0.38 -9.84
N THR A 122 10.54 0.02 -9.94
CA THR A 122 9.98 -1.12 -9.19
C THR A 122 10.72 -2.42 -9.51
N SER A 123 11.25 -2.59 -10.73
CA SER A 123 12.05 -3.75 -11.12
C SER A 123 13.35 -3.90 -10.32
N VAL A 124 13.89 -2.82 -9.75
CA VAL A 124 15.11 -2.86 -8.91
C VAL A 124 14.85 -3.56 -7.59
N LEU A 125 13.64 -3.41 -7.05
CA LEU A 125 13.21 -4.07 -5.80
C LEU A 125 13.33 -5.59 -5.90
N GLU A 126 13.06 -6.16 -7.08
CA GLU A 126 13.13 -7.61 -7.34
C GLU A 126 14.50 -8.05 -7.86
N SER A 127 15.06 -7.31 -8.82
CA SER A 127 16.26 -7.73 -9.55
C SER A 127 17.57 -7.38 -8.85
N LYS A 128 17.56 -6.37 -7.97
CA LYS A 128 18.76 -5.84 -7.30
C LYS A 128 18.50 -5.47 -5.82
N PRO A 129 17.89 -6.34 -5.01
CA PRO A 129 17.50 -6.03 -3.63
C PRO A 129 18.70 -5.61 -2.76
N GLU A 130 19.81 -6.35 -2.83
CA GLU A 130 21.01 -6.04 -2.04
C GLU A 130 21.62 -4.67 -2.42
N CYS A 131 21.61 -4.34 -3.70
CA CYS A 131 22.11 -3.06 -4.19
C CYS A 131 21.26 -1.91 -3.66
N LEU A 132 19.93 -2.05 -3.75
CA LEU A 132 19.01 -1.08 -3.22
C LEU A 132 19.19 -0.92 -1.71
N LYS A 133 19.36 -2.01 -0.97
CA LYS A 133 19.62 -1.97 0.47
C LYS A 133 20.87 -1.12 0.78
N THR A 134 21.99 -1.37 0.08
CA THR A 134 23.21 -0.56 0.23
C THR A 134 22.99 0.92 -0.11
N VAL A 135 22.19 1.22 -1.12
CA VAL A 135 21.84 2.61 -1.50
C VAL A 135 21.05 3.30 -0.38
N LEU A 136 20.06 2.62 0.18
CA LEU A 136 19.25 3.16 1.29
C LEU A 136 20.12 3.39 2.54
N GLU A 137 20.97 2.43 2.90
CA GLU A 137 21.91 2.54 4.02
C GLU A 137 22.89 3.71 3.82
N GLY A 138 23.45 3.83 2.62
CA GLY A 138 24.44 4.88 2.31
C GLY A 138 23.83 6.28 2.21
N PHE A 139 22.60 6.42 1.73
CA PHE A 139 21.96 7.72 1.53
C PHE A 139 21.15 8.20 2.74
N CYS A 140 20.48 7.29 3.47
CA CYS A 140 19.58 7.63 4.57
C CYS A 140 20.01 7.06 5.93
N GLY A 141 21.03 6.19 5.97
CA GLY A 141 21.48 5.49 7.18
C GLY A 141 20.88 4.10 7.33
N GLU A 142 21.45 3.32 8.26
CA GLU A 142 21.12 1.90 8.48
C GLU A 142 19.62 1.66 8.75
N GLU A 143 18.93 2.62 9.39
CA GLU A 143 17.52 2.49 9.72
C GLU A 143 16.61 2.36 8.49
N ALA A 144 17.01 2.90 7.34
CA ALA A 144 16.27 2.79 6.08
C ALA A 144 16.25 1.36 5.52
N ALA A 145 17.19 0.50 5.96
CA ALA A 145 17.24 -0.91 5.59
C ALA A 145 16.67 -1.85 6.66
N ASN A 146 16.12 -1.31 7.76
CA ASN A 146 15.44 -2.14 8.74
C ASN A 146 14.21 -2.82 8.12
N ASN A 147 14.11 -4.13 8.35
CA ASN A 147 13.05 -4.98 7.78
C ASN A 147 12.94 -4.85 6.24
N PHE A 148 14.09 -4.66 5.56
CA PHE A 148 14.14 -4.42 4.12
C PHE A 148 13.29 -5.41 3.31
N ASP A 149 13.48 -6.72 3.52
CA ASP A 149 12.76 -7.76 2.77
C ASP A 149 11.24 -7.68 2.97
N GLU A 150 10.79 -7.40 4.19
CA GLU A 150 9.38 -7.22 4.51
C GLU A 150 8.82 -5.97 3.79
N ASN A 151 9.54 -4.85 3.84
CA ASN A 151 9.12 -3.60 3.23
C ASN A 151 9.05 -3.69 1.70
N VAL A 152 10.05 -4.35 1.09
CA VAL A 152 10.05 -4.65 -0.35
C VAL A 152 8.87 -5.53 -0.72
N SER A 153 8.64 -6.62 0.02
CA SER A 153 7.51 -7.53 -0.21
C SER A 153 6.16 -6.81 -0.12
N LYS A 154 5.98 -5.94 0.88
CA LYS A 154 4.77 -5.10 1.02
C LYS A 154 4.60 -4.15 -0.17
N LEU A 155 5.67 -3.47 -0.60
CA LEU A 155 5.61 -2.51 -1.71
C LEU A 155 5.29 -3.18 -3.05
N LEU A 156 5.88 -4.35 -3.30
CA LEU A 156 5.55 -5.18 -4.47
C LEU A 156 4.10 -5.66 -4.42
N SER A 157 3.64 -6.15 -3.26
CA SER A 157 2.24 -6.58 -3.06
C SER A 157 1.25 -5.46 -3.35
N VAL A 158 1.51 -4.25 -2.85
CA VAL A 158 0.70 -3.06 -3.15
C VAL A 158 0.66 -2.77 -4.65
N SER A 159 1.82 -2.83 -5.31
CA SER A 159 1.95 -2.54 -6.74
C SER A 159 1.20 -3.57 -7.60
N MET A 160 1.36 -4.86 -7.31
CA MET A 160 0.68 -5.95 -8.02
C MET A 160 -0.84 -5.91 -7.83
N LEU A 161 -1.31 -5.81 -6.58
CA LEU A 161 -2.74 -5.78 -6.28
C LEU A 161 -3.41 -4.53 -6.86
N ALA A 162 -2.74 -3.38 -6.88
CA ALA A 162 -3.27 -2.18 -7.52
C ALA A 162 -3.53 -2.38 -9.02
N VAL A 163 -2.64 -3.10 -9.73
CA VAL A 163 -2.82 -3.45 -11.14
C VAL A 163 -4.01 -4.40 -11.32
N GLU A 164 -4.11 -5.43 -10.49
CA GLU A 164 -5.21 -6.40 -10.55
C GLU A 164 -6.57 -5.77 -10.26
N ILE A 165 -6.68 -4.94 -9.22
CA ILE A 165 -7.91 -4.21 -8.88
C ILE A 165 -8.32 -3.33 -10.05
N LYS A 166 -7.38 -2.59 -10.64
CA LYS A 166 -7.66 -1.75 -11.82
C LYS A 166 -8.15 -2.57 -13.00
N ALA A 167 -7.59 -3.74 -13.24
CA ALA A 167 -8.06 -4.65 -14.29
C ALA A 167 -9.50 -5.16 -14.01
N ARG A 168 -9.80 -5.57 -12.76
CA ARG A 168 -11.14 -6.02 -12.35
C ARG A 168 -12.19 -4.90 -12.44
N LEU A 169 -11.82 -3.66 -12.12
CA LEU A 169 -12.70 -2.49 -12.21
C LEU A 169 -12.92 -1.98 -13.64
N ASN A 170 -11.94 -2.15 -14.53
CA ASN A 170 -12.06 -1.75 -15.93
C ASN A 170 -12.70 -2.85 -16.81
N GLY A 171 -12.69 -4.10 -16.35
CA GLY A 171 -13.31 -5.25 -17.03
C GLY A 171 -14.84 -5.29 -17.01
N THR A 172 -15.51 -4.32 -16.39
CA THR A 172 -16.98 -4.15 -16.41
C THR A 172 -17.47 -3.21 -17.51
N SER A 173 -16.62 -2.88 -18.49
CA SER A 173 -16.96 -2.08 -19.67
C SER A 173 -16.60 -2.83 -20.96
N THR A 174 -17.32 -3.92 -21.26
CA THR A 174 -17.57 -4.46 -22.62
C THR A 174 -18.40 -5.74 -22.50
N GLU A 175 -19.71 -5.62 -22.54
CA GLU A 175 -20.62 -5.90 -23.68
C GLU A 175 -22.08 -5.74 -23.22
#